data_AF-A0A4S4DK11-F1
#
_entry.id   AF-A0A4S4DK11-F1
#
_cell.length_a   1.000
_cell.length_b   1.000
_cell.length_c   1.000
_cell.angle_alpha   90.00
_cell.angle_beta   90.00
_cell.angle_gamma   90.00
#
_symmetry.space_group_name_H-M   'P 1'
#
loop_
_entity.id
_entity.type
_entity.pdbx_description
1 polymer ?
#
loop_
_entity_poly.entity_id
_entity_poly.type
_entity_poly.pdbx_seq_one_letter_code
_entity_poly.pdbx_strand_id
1 'polypeptide(L)'
;MRGESNTEVLITNQMGELQTVIPIQSRLLRTQRELEENSTEEARIEVDNDGARISHTALIPSKKRFIESKVQFLDQQYVSIDSYLQVFDSAKEKRDVQKSKYNIADGMRQMFDPFERVARAHHICPCCERPFSAEEEDDFVRKQRVKAASSAEHMKVLAVESSNADSYFQQLDKLRVVYEEYAKIGKETIPLAEKKMNELNEELDQKSQALDDTLERLLAYVNQAQVTYRTDLGHHTTHAVCVTCEGDYEMNETT
;
A
#
# COMPACT_ATOMS: atom_id res chain seq x y z
N MET A 1 -3.28 29.03 -112.53
CA MET A 1 -4.18 30.04 -111.93
C MET A 1 -4.56 29.59 -110.53
N ARG A 2 -4.78 30.57 -109.66
CA ARG A 2 -5.00 30.54 -108.22
C ARG A 2 -6.09 29.58 -107.76
N GLY A 3 -5.98 29.15 -106.51
CA GLY A 3 -7.05 28.52 -105.75
C GLY A 3 -6.61 28.13 -104.34
N GLU A 4 -6.11 29.09 -103.54
CA GLU A 4 -6.04 28.92 -102.08
C GLU A 4 -7.49 28.86 -101.57
N SER A 5 -7.97 27.64 -101.31
CA SER A 5 -9.33 27.37 -100.89
C SER A 5 -9.51 27.75 -99.43
N ASN A 6 -10.53 28.58 -99.18
CA ASN A 6 -11.47 28.74 -98.06
C ASN A 6 -11.41 27.86 -96.78
N THR A 7 -10.53 26.87 -96.66
CA THR A 7 -10.33 26.01 -95.49
C THR A 7 -9.45 26.66 -94.41
N GLU A 8 -8.47 27.50 -94.77
CA GLU A 8 -7.60 28.16 -93.77
C GLU A 8 -8.32 29.25 -92.96
N VAL A 9 -9.30 29.94 -93.56
CA VAL A 9 -10.09 30.99 -92.88
C VAL A 9 -11.10 30.39 -91.89
N LEU A 10 -11.57 29.16 -92.13
CA LEU A 10 -12.50 28.47 -91.23
C LEU A 10 -11.80 27.91 -89.98
N ILE A 11 -10.57 27.41 -90.14
CA ILE A 11 -9.78 26.84 -89.06
C ILE A 11 -9.26 27.95 -88.11
N THR A 12 -8.86 29.09 -88.66
CA THR A 12 -8.36 30.22 -87.86
C THR A 12 -9.45 30.85 -86.98
N ASN A 13 -10.69 30.96 -87.45
CA ASN A 13 -11.81 31.44 -86.63
C ASN A 13 -12.23 30.45 -85.53
N GLN A 14 -12.18 29.14 -85.79
CA GLN A 14 -12.50 28.12 -84.78
C GLN A 14 -11.43 27.99 -83.69
N MET A 15 -10.15 28.19 -84.02
CA MET A 15 -9.09 28.21 -83.01
C MET A 15 -9.13 29.45 -82.09
N GLY A 16 -9.62 30.59 -82.59
CA GLY A 16 -9.78 31.81 -81.79
C GLY A 16 -10.87 31.70 -80.70
N GLU A 17 -11.99 31.05 -81.01
CA GLU A 17 -13.06 30.78 -80.02
C GLU A 17 -12.62 29.76 -78.97
N LEU A 18 -11.90 28.70 -79.38
CA LEU A 18 -11.35 27.70 -78.44
C LEU A 18 -10.27 28.28 -77.51
N GLN A 19 -9.52 29.30 -77.93
CA GLN A 19 -8.49 29.93 -77.10
C GLN A 19 -9.04 30.84 -75.98
N THR A 20 -10.30 31.28 -76.05
CA THR A 20 -10.91 32.17 -75.03
C THR A 20 -11.81 31.45 -74.03
N VAL A 21 -12.34 30.28 -74.38
CA VAL A 21 -13.23 29.48 -73.51
C VAL A 21 -12.45 28.66 -72.47
N ILE A 22 -11.28 28.13 -72.83
CA ILE A 22 -10.44 27.30 -71.94
C ILE A 22 -9.99 28.05 -70.66
N PRO A 23 -9.54 29.32 -70.72
CA PRO A 23 -9.14 30.06 -69.53
C PRO A 23 -10.29 30.39 -68.57
N ILE A 24 -11.50 30.65 -69.08
CA ILE A 24 -12.67 31.02 -68.26
C ILE A 24 -13.18 29.81 -67.48
N GLN A 25 -13.25 28.65 -68.13
CA GLN A 25 -13.72 27.42 -67.50
C GLN A 25 -12.77 26.92 -66.42
N SER A 26 -11.45 27.08 -66.62
CA SER A 26 -10.45 26.75 -65.61
C SER A 26 -10.49 27.65 -64.36
N ARG A 27 -10.91 28.92 -64.51
CA ARG A 27 -11.10 29.84 -63.37
C ARG A 27 -12.35 29.48 -62.58
N LEU A 28 -13.47 29.22 -63.24
CA LEU A 28 -14.73 28.86 -62.58
C LEU A 28 -14.62 27.57 -61.76
N LEU A 29 -13.93 26.56 -62.31
CA LEU A 29 -13.65 25.30 -61.62
C LEU A 29 -12.72 25.47 -60.41
N ARG A 30 -11.84 26.48 -60.43
CA ARG A 30 -10.95 26.77 -59.31
C ARG A 30 -11.72 27.44 -58.16
N THR A 31 -12.57 28.42 -58.47
CA THR A 31 -13.40 29.09 -57.45
C THR A 31 -14.42 28.15 -56.82
N GLN A 32 -15.00 27.22 -57.58
CA GLN A 32 -15.88 26.19 -57.02
C GLN A 32 -15.14 25.26 -56.05
N ARG A 33 -13.91 24.87 -56.38
CA ARG A 33 -13.08 24.03 -55.51
C ARG A 33 -12.69 24.75 -54.22
N GLU A 34 -12.33 26.03 -54.30
CA GLU A 34 -11.96 26.84 -53.12
C GLU A 34 -13.14 27.06 -52.16
N LEU A 35 -14.38 27.17 -52.67
CA LEU A 35 -15.60 27.27 -51.85
C LEU A 35 -15.96 25.94 -51.15
N GLU A 36 -15.77 24.81 -51.85
CA GLU A 36 -15.97 23.47 -51.27
C GLU A 36 -14.89 23.14 -50.23
N GLU A 37 -13.64 23.53 -50.46
CA GLU A 37 -12.54 23.38 -49.50
C GLU A 37 -12.75 24.24 -48.24
N ASN A 38 -13.22 25.50 -48.38
CA ASN A 38 -13.50 26.35 -47.22
C ASN A 38 -14.74 25.87 -46.43
N SER A 39 -15.81 25.42 -47.10
CA SER A 39 -16.99 24.87 -46.43
C SER A 39 -16.71 23.54 -45.71
N THR A 40 -15.76 22.75 -46.20
CA THR A 40 -15.34 21.49 -45.57
C THR A 40 -14.37 21.72 -44.41
N GLU A 41 -13.55 22.78 -44.46
CA GLU A 41 -12.65 23.15 -43.37
C GLU A 41 -13.42 23.77 -42.18
N GLU A 42 -14.45 24.59 -42.42
CA GLU A 42 -15.33 25.09 -41.35
C GLU A 42 -16.08 23.94 -40.64
N ALA A 43 -16.54 22.93 -41.39
CA ALA A 43 -17.18 21.73 -40.84
C ALA A 43 -16.19 20.83 -40.06
N ARG A 44 -14.89 20.84 -40.41
CA ARG A 44 -13.85 20.09 -39.68
C ARG A 44 -13.49 20.73 -38.34
N ILE A 45 -13.46 22.06 -38.28
CA ILE A 45 -13.18 22.81 -37.05
C ILE A 45 -14.30 22.64 -36.01
N GLU A 46 -15.55 22.45 -36.46
CA GLU A 46 -16.70 22.20 -35.56
C GLU A 46 -16.72 20.76 -35.01
N VAL A 47 -16.38 19.75 -35.82
CA VAL A 47 -16.35 18.33 -35.42
C VAL A 47 -15.19 18.00 -34.46
N ASP A 48 -14.03 18.64 -34.61
CA ASP A 48 -12.88 18.41 -33.71
C ASP A 48 -13.09 18.96 -32.29
N ASN A 49 -13.89 20.02 -32.13
CA ASN A 49 -14.18 20.62 -30.83
C ASN A 49 -15.12 19.76 -29.97
N ASP A 50 -16.09 19.08 -30.60
CA ASP A 50 -17.00 18.17 -29.92
C ASP A 50 -16.33 16.83 -29.56
N GLY A 51 -15.45 16.30 -30.43
CA GLY A 51 -14.63 15.11 -30.12
C GLY A 51 -13.66 15.35 -28.95
N ALA A 52 -13.03 16.52 -28.89
CA ALA A 52 -12.17 16.92 -27.78
C ALA A 52 -12.96 17.08 -26.47
N ARG A 53 -14.15 17.71 -26.51
CA ARG A 53 -15.02 17.86 -25.33
C ARG A 53 -15.58 16.53 -24.82
N ILE A 54 -15.99 15.61 -25.70
CA ILE A 54 -16.51 14.27 -25.33
C ILE A 54 -15.37 13.41 -24.74
N SER A 55 -14.16 13.52 -25.28
CA SER A 55 -13.00 12.82 -24.72
C SER A 55 -12.63 13.36 -23.33
N HIS A 56 -12.57 14.67 -23.12
CA HIS A 56 -12.25 15.26 -21.81
C HIS A 56 -13.34 15.02 -20.76
N THR A 57 -14.62 15.08 -21.14
CA THR A 57 -15.75 14.91 -20.21
C THR A 57 -15.96 13.46 -19.76
N ALA A 58 -15.57 12.44 -20.55
CA ALA A 58 -15.67 11.03 -20.17
C ALA A 58 -14.35 10.40 -19.68
N LEU A 59 -13.20 10.89 -20.15
CA LEU A 59 -11.88 10.40 -19.75
C LEU A 59 -11.54 10.80 -18.31
N ILE A 60 -11.83 12.04 -17.91
CA ILE A 60 -11.54 12.49 -16.53
C ILE A 60 -12.35 11.68 -15.50
N PRO A 61 -13.67 11.46 -15.65
CA PRO A 61 -14.42 10.60 -14.74
C PRO A 61 -14.02 9.12 -14.76
N SER A 62 -13.58 8.57 -15.89
CA SER A 62 -13.10 7.18 -15.96
C SER A 62 -11.74 7.00 -15.30
N LYS A 63 -10.80 7.93 -15.50
CA LYS A 63 -9.52 7.97 -14.79
C LYS A 63 -9.71 8.24 -13.30
N LYS A 64 -10.62 9.14 -12.93
CA LYS A 64 -11.01 9.38 -11.54
C LYS A 64 -11.57 8.11 -10.89
N ARG A 65 -12.55 7.44 -11.49
CA ARG A 65 -13.08 6.16 -10.99
C ARG A 65 -12.01 5.07 -10.89
N PHE A 66 -11.09 5.01 -11.84
CA PHE A 66 -9.97 4.07 -11.77
C PHE A 66 -9.06 4.39 -10.58
N ILE A 67 -8.68 5.65 -10.38
CA ILE A 67 -7.85 6.08 -9.23
C ILE A 67 -8.60 5.83 -7.92
N GLU A 68 -9.86 6.22 -7.81
CA GLU A 68 -10.70 5.98 -6.63
C GLU A 68 -10.81 4.49 -6.32
N SER A 69 -10.99 3.64 -7.34
CA SER A 69 -10.98 2.18 -7.18
C SER A 69 -9.63 1.66 -6.70
N LYS A 70 -8.50 2.21 -7.18
CA LYS A 70 -7.16 1.85 -6.70
C LYS A 70 -6.91 2.34 -5.27
N VAL A 71 -7.37 3.54 -4.93
CA VAL A 71 -7.27 4.09 -3.57
C VAL A 71 -8.11 3.27 -2.59
N GLN A 72 -9.37 2.95 -2.94
CA GLN A 72 -10.21 2.08 -2.13
C GLN A 72 -9.61 0.67 -1.98
N PHE A 73 -8.98 0.14 -3.02
CA PHE A 73 -8.27 -1.13 -2.92
C PHE A 73 -7.10 -1.05 -1.93
N LEU A 74 -6.30 0.02 -1.98
CA LEU A 74 -5.21 0.23 -1.03
C LEU A 74 -5.70 0.41 0.41
N ASP A 75 -6.81 1.13 0.60
CA ASP A 75 -7.46 1.32 1.90
C ASP A 75 -7.97 -0.01 2.47
N GLN A 76 -8.54 -0.88 1.63
CA GLN A 76 -8.93 -2.25 2.01
C GLN A 76 -7.73 -3.17 2.33
N GLN A 77 -6.52 -2.81 1.88
CA GLN A 77 -5.29 -3.53 2.22
C GLN A 77 -4.64 -3.00 3.51
N TYR A 78 -5.13 -1.89 4.10
CA TYR A 78 -4.66 -1.44 5.39
C TYR A 78 -5.09 -2.44 6.46
N VAL A 79 -4.11 -3.05 7.13
CA VAL A 79 -4.30 -4.07 8.15
C VAL A 79 -3.52 -3.62 9.38
N SER A 80 -4.18 -3.59 10.55
CA SER A 80 -3.50 -3.31 11.82
C SER A 80 -2.49 -4.42 12.12
N ILE A 81 -1.41 -4.08 12.83
CA ILE A 81 -0.47 -5.07 13.35
C ILE A 81 -1.18 -6.14 14.21
N ASP A 82 -2.27 -5.78 14.89
CA ASP A 82 -3.04 -6.68 15.75
C ASP A 82 -3.73 -7.81 14.99
N SER A 83 -4.09 -7.57 13.72
CA SER A 83 -4.74 -8.56 12.86
C SER A 83 -3.76 -9.29 11.94
N TYR A 84 -2.44 -9.07 12.10
CA TYR A 84 -1.40 -9.69 11.28
C TYR A 84 -1.56 -11.21 11.18
N LEU A 85 -1.73 -11.92 12.31
CA LEU A 85 -1.85 -13.39 12.30
C LEU A 85 -3.08 -13.87 11.52
N GLN A 86 -4.22 -13.19 11.68
CA GLN A 86 -5.44 -13.52 10.96
C GLN A 86 -5.27 -13.32 9.45
N VAL A 87 -4.62 -12.22 9.04
CA VAL A 87 -4.35 -11.92 7.64
C VAL A 87 -3.31 -12.87 7.05
N PHE A 88 -2.30 -13.24 7.84
CA PHE A 88 -1.30 -14.25 7.47
C PHE A 88 -1.96 -15.59 7.17
N ASP A 89 -2.83 -16.07 8.06
CA ASP A 89 -3.54 -17.34 7.87
C ASP A 89 -4.51 -17.28 6.69
N SER A 90 -5.24 -16.17 6.53
CA SER A 90 -6.13 -15.96 5.39
C SER A 90 -5.37 -15.93 4.05
N ALA A 91 -4.20 -15.31 4.02
CA ALA A 91 -3.33 -15.27 2.85
C ALA A 91 -2.78 -16.66 2.50
N LYS A 92 -2.41 -17.44 3.52
CA LYS A 92 -1.96 -18.83 3.38
C LYS A 92 -3.05 -19.70 2.77
N GLU A 93 -4.27 -19.63 3.31
CA GLU A 93 -5.43 -20.36 2.79
C GLU A 93 -5.74 -19.95 1.35
N LYS A 94 -5.77 -18.64 1.07
CA LYS A 94 -6.03 -18.13 -0.29
C LYS A 94 -4.99 -18.64 -1.30
N ARG A 95 -3.70 -18.65 -0.93
CA ARG A 95 -2.64 -19.23 -1.76
C ARG A 95 -2.91 -20.71 -2.04
N ASP A 96 -3.22 -21.49 -1.00
CA ASP A 96 -3.44 -22.94 -1.15
C ASP A 96 -4.65 -23.25 -2.02
N VAL A 97 -5.75 -22.50 -1.85
CA VAL A 97 -6.95 -22.59 -2.69
C VAL A 97 -6.63 -22.27 -4.15
N GLN A 98 -5.92 -21.17 -4.42
CA GLN A 98 -5.63 -20.76 -5.80
C GLN A 98 -4.65 -21.70 -6.49
N LYS A 99 -3.63 -22.18 -5.75
CA LYS A 99 -2.71 -23.20 -6.24
C LYS A 99 -3.44 -24.50 -6.56
N SER A 100 -4.37 -24.93 -5.71
CA SER A 100 -5.19 -26.12 -5.97
C SER A 100 -6.06 -25.96 -7.23
N LYS A 101 -6.74 -24.82 -7.39
CA LYS A 101 -7.55 -24.53 -8.60
C LYS A 101 -6.73 -24.57 -9.86
N TYR A 102 -5.56 -23.93 -9.85
CA TYR A 102 -4.62 -23.95 -10.96
C TYR A 102 -4.19 -25.38 -11.31
N ASN A 103 -3.77 -26.16 -10.32
CA ASN A 103 -3.31 -27.53 -10.52
C ASN A 103 -4.41 -28.45 -11.08
N ILE A 104 -5.64 -28.33 -10.58
CA ILE A 104 -6.78 -29.11 -11.10
C ILE A 104 -7.07 -28.74 -12.56
N ALA A 105 -7.09 -27.44 -12.87
CA ALA A 105 -7.36 -26.97 -14.22
C ALA A 105 -6.24 -27.37 -15.20
N ASP A 106 -4.97 -27.30 -14.77
CA ASP A 106 -3.86 -27.74 -15.61
C ASP A 106 -3.88 -29.25 -15.83
N GLY A 107 -4.14 -30.04 -14.78
CA GLY A 107 -4.29 -31.48 -14.89
C GLY A 107 -5.38 -31.87 -15.89
N MET A 108 -6.56 -31.24 -15.82
CA MET A 108 -7.64 -31.47 -16.80
C MET A 108 -7.20 -31.09 -18.22
N ARG A 109 -6.51 -29.95 -18.39
CA ARG A 109 -6.04 -29.51 -19.70
C ARG A 109 -5.04 -30.48 -20.32
N GLN A 110 -4.14 -31.04 -19.52
CA GLN A 110 -3.14 -32.01 -19.96
C GLN A 110 -3.76 -33.30 -20.49
N MET A 111 -5.01 -33.62 -20.13
CA MET A 111 -5.71 -34.83 -20.59
C MET A 111 -6.32 -34.71 -21.99
N PHE A 112 -6.53 -33.50 -22.51
CA PHE A 112 -7.20 -33.32 -23.81
C PHE A 112 -6.43 -33.93 -24.98
N ASP A 113 -5.11 -33.70 -25.05
CA ASP A 113 -4.26 -34.20 -26.13
C ASP A 113 -4.09 -35.73 -26.11
N PRO A 114 -3.82 -36.38 -24.95
CA PRO A 114 -3.86 -37.84 -24.85
C PRO A 114 -5.19 -38.46 -25.29
N PHE A 115 -6.32 -37.86 -24.91
CA PHE A 115 -7.64 -38.37 -25.29
C PHE A 115 -7.90 -38.26 -26.80
N GLU A 116 -7.51 -37.15 -27.42
CA GLU A 116 -7.56 -37.01 -28.87
C GLU A 116 -6.69 -38.08 -29.56
N ARG A 117 -5.45 -38.27 -29.11
CA ARG A 117 -4.52 -39.25 -29.69
C ARG A 117 -5.05 -40.68 -29.59
N VAL A 118 -5.59 -41.07 -28.43
CA VAL A 118 -6.17 -42.41 -28.25
C VAL A 118 -7.36 -42.62 -29.18
N ALA A 119 -8.27 -41.64 -29.27
CA ALA A 119 -9.43 -41.70 -30.15
C ALA A 119 -9.02 -41.87 -31.63
N ARG A 120 -8.03 -41.10 -32.11
CA ARG A 120 -7.54 -41.17 -33.50
C ARG A 120 -6.74 -42.43 -33.82
N ALA A 121 -5.99 -42.98 -32.86
CA ALA A 121 -5.13 -44.13 -33.09
C ALA A 121 -5.88 -45.47 -33.03
N HIS A 122 -6.89 -45.56 -32.17
CA HIS A 122 -7.57 -46.83 -31.88
C HIS A 122 -9.07 -46.82 -32.25
N HIS A 123 -9.63 -45.65 -32.62
CA HIS A 123 -11.05 -45.49 -32.93
C HIS A 123 -11.98 -45.93 -31.77
N ILE A 124 -11.54 -45.75 -30.52
CA ILE A 124 -12.29 -46.07 -29.30
C ILE A 124 -12.38 -44.87 -28.35
N CYS A 125 -13.43 -44.86 -27.53
CA CYS A 125 -13.62 -43.87 -26.47
C CYS A 125 -12.58 -44.06 -25.35
N PRO A 126 -11.76 -43.04 -25.01
CA PRO A 126 -10.78 -43.15 -23.93
C PRO A 126 -11.37 -43.36 -22.52
N CYS A 127 -12.68 -43.13 -22.34
CA CYS A 127 -13.34 -43.23 -21.03
C CYS A 127 -14.04 -44.57 -20.79
N CYS A 128 -14.57 -45.20 -21.84
CA CYS A 128 -15.37 -46.42 -21.72
C CYS A 128 -14.99 -47.51 -22.73
N GLU A 129 -13.95 -47.29 -23.52
CA GLU A 129 -13.34 -48.23 -24.48
C GLU A 129 -14.29 -48.72 -25.59
N ARG A 130 -15.50 -48.15 -25.69
CA ARG A 130 -16.42 -48.43 -26.78
C ARG A 130 -15.84 -47.92 -28.11
N PRO A 131 -15.92 -48.70 -29.21
CA PRO A 131 -15.61 -48.21 -30.55
C PRO A 131 -16.47 -47.02 -30.95
N PHE A 132 -15.87 -46.05 -31.62
CA PHE A 132 -16.57 -44.93 -32.23
C PHE A 132 -17.12 -45.32 -33.62
N SER A 133 -18.23 -44.70 -34.00
CA SER A 133 -18.51 -44.48 -35.42
C SER A 133 -17.68 -43.31 -35.96
N ALA A 134 -17.48 -43.23 -37.27
CA ALA A 134 -16.65 -42.20 -37.89
C ALA A 134 -17.10 -40.77 -37.54
N GLU A 135 -18.43 -40.51 -37.55
CA GLU A 135 -18.98 -39.20 -37.18
C GLU A 135 -18.81 -38.88 -35.69
N GLU A 136 -18.99 -39.87 -34.81
CA GLU A 136 -18.80 -39.71 -33.36
C GLU A 136 -17.34 -39.39 -33.00
N GLU A 137 -16.38 -40.02 -33.68
CA GLU A 137 -14.95 -39.77 -33.47
C GLU A 137 -14.58 -38.33 -33.83
N ASP A 138 -15.00 -37.87 -35.01
CA ASP A 138 -14.71 -36.52 -35.47
C ASP A 138 -15.34 -35.47 -34.54
N ASP A 139 -16.56 -35.70 -34.08
CA ASP A 139 -17.21 -34.86 -33.08
C ASP A 139 -16.51 -34.87 -31.73
N PHE A 140 -16.05 -36.03 -31.26
CA PHE A 140 -15.29 -36.15 -30.02
C PHE A 140 -13.99 -35.34 -30.12
N VAL A 141 -13.21 -35.54 -31.18
CA VAL A 141 -11.93 -34.84 -31.39
C VAL A 141 -12.13 -33.34 -31.53
N ARG A 142 -13.15 -32.90 -32.28
CA ARG A 142 -13.53 -31.49 -32.38
C ARG A 142 -13.81 -30.88 -31.00
N LYS A 143 -14.56 -31.59 -30.15
CA LYS A 143 -14.87 -31.15 -28.77
C LYS A 143 -13.60 -31.07 -27.91
N GLN A 144 -12.69 -32.04 -28.00
CA GLN A 144 -11.42 -31.99 -27.26
C GLN A 144 -10.61 -30.74 -27.64
N ARG A 145 -10.45 -30.46 -28.94
CA ARG A 145 -9.71 -29.29 -29.43
C ARG A 145 -10.32 -27.96 -28.97
N VAL A 146 -11.64 -27.82 -29.05
CA VAL A 146 -12.34 -26.61 -28.59
C VAL A 146 -12.17 -26.42 -27.08
N LYS A 147 -12.24 -27.49 -26.28
CA LYS A 147 -12.04 -27.43 -24.83
C LYS A 147 -10.58 -27.14 -24.47
N ALA A 148 -9.62 -27.75 -25.17
CA ALA A 148 -8.20 -27.45 -25.01
C ALA A 148 -7.90 -25.97 -25.29
N ALA A 149 -8.40 -25.42 -26.40
CA ALA A 149 -8.20 -24.02 -26.76
C ALA A 149 -8.84 -23.04 -25.75
N SER A 150 -10.11 -23.26 -25.37
CA SER A 150 -10.83 -22.39 -24.44
C SER A 150 -10.28 -22.46 -23.00
N SER A 151 -9.79 -23.63 -22.57
CA SER A 151 -9.15 -23.78 -21.26
C SER A 151 -7.81 -23.05 -21.14
N ALA A 152 -7.08 -22.84 -22.25
CA ALA A 152 -5.79 -22.16 -22.23
C ALA A 152 -5.88 -20.71 -21.75
N GLU A 153 -6.94 -19.98 -22.08
CA GLU A 153 -7.14 -18.61 -21.62
C GLU A 153 -7.49 -18.56 -20.13
N HIS A 154 -8.38 -19.46 -19.69
CA HIS A 154 -8.70 -19.62 -18.27
C HIS A 154 -7.45 -19.98 -17.43
N MET A 155 -6.55 -20.80 -17.99
CA MET A 155 -5.27 -21.13 -17.34
C MET A 155 -4.37 -19.92 -17.10
N LYS A 156 -4.35 -18.93 -18.01
CA LYS A 156 -3.56 -17.71 -17.81
C LYS A 156 -4.09 -16.91 -16.62
N VAL A 157 -5.40 -16.79 -16.50
CA VAL A 157 -6.05 -16.09 -15.38
C VAL A 157 -5.70 -16.78 -14.06
N LEU A 158 -5.89 -18.10 -13.98
CA LEU A 158 -5.55 -18.88 -12.78
C LEU A 158 -4.05 -18.82 -12.45
N ALA A 159 -3.16 -18.79 -13.45
CA ALA A 159 -1.72 -18.66 -13.23
C ALA A 159 -1.39 -17.33 -12.54
N VAL A 160 -1.97 -16.23 -13.04
CA VAL A 160 -1.78 -14.89 -12.46
C VAL A 160 -2.35 -14.82 -11.05
N GLU A 161 -3.56 -15.34 -10.82
CA GLU A 161 -4.17 -15.37 -9.50
C GLU A 161 -3.36 -16.19 -8.49
N SER A 162 -2.89 -17.38 -8.89
CA SER A 162 -2.04 -18.22 -8.06
C SER A 162 -0.70 -17.54 -7.75
N SER A 163 -0.07 -16.92 -8.74
CA SER A 163 1.20 -16.19 -8.55
C SER A 163 1.04 -14.97 -7.64
N ASN A 164 -0.07 -14.24 -7.78
CA ASN A 164 -0.35 -13.07 -6.95
C ASN A 164 -0.62 -13.47 -5.50
N ALA A 165 -1.41 -14.53 -5.27
CA ALA A 165 -1.67 -15.04 -3.93
C ALA A 165 -0.39 -15.55 -3.26
N ASP A 166 0.49 -16.23 -4.00
CA ASP A 166 1.77 -16.70 -3.50
C ASP A 166 2.72 -15.54 -3.16
N SER A 167 2.87 -14.56 -4.04
CA SER A 167 3.69 -13.36 -3.78
C SER A 167 3.21 -12.59 -2.55
N TYR A 168 1.89 -12.43 -2.39
CA TYR A 168 1.32 -11.77 -1.22
C TYR A 168 1.61 -12.53 0.08
N PHE A 169 1.40 -13.85 0.08
CA PHE A 169 1.75 -14.70 1.23
C PHE A 169 3.25 -14.61 1.57
N GLN A 170 4.13 -14.69 0.57
CA GLN A 170 5.58 -14.59 0.78
C GLN A 170 6.01 -13.25 1.38
N GLN A 171 5.36 -12.15 0.99
CA GLN A 171 5.61 -10.84 1.59
C GLN A 171 5.24 -10.82 3.08
N LEU A 172 4.12 -11.43 3.44
CA LEU A 172 3.71 -11.54 4.85
C LEU A 172 4.62 -12.49 5.64
N ASP A 173 5.05 -13.60 5.05
CA ASP A 173 5.94 -14.59 5.70
C ASP A 173 7.30 -14.01 6.06
N LYS A 174 7.83 -13.10 5.23
CA LYS A 174 9.05 -12.35 5.56
C LYS A 174 8.91 -11.49 6.81
N LEU A 175 7.71 -11.03 7.13
CA LEU A 175 7.43 -10.22 8.31
C LEU A 175 7.22 -11.05 9.57
N ARG A 176 7.12 -12.39 9.46
CA ARG A 176 6.76 -13.26 10.59
C ARG A 176 7.75 -13.15 11.75
N VAL A 177 9.04 -13.18 11.46
CA VAL A 177 10.10 -13.07 12.48
C VAL A 177 10.01 -11.72 13.22
N VAL A 178 9.76 -10.65 12.49
CA VAL A 178 9.61 -9.30 13.07
C VAL A 178 8.37 -9.22 13.96
N TYR A 179 7.27 -9.86 13.56
CA TYR A 179 6.06 -9.93 14.38
C TYR A 179 6.28 -10.76 15.66
N GLU A 180 6.99 -11.89 15.58
CA GLU A 180 7.35 -12.72 16.73
C GLU A 180 8.19 -11.93 17.74
N GLU A 181 9.16 -11.14 17.27
CA GLU A 181 9.95 -10.23 18.10
C GLU A 181 9.09 -9.12 18.74
N TYR A 182 8.22 -8.47 17.97
CA TYR A 182 7.26 -7.48 18.47
C TYR A 182 6.40 -8.06 19.59
N ALA A 183 5.83 -9.25 19.38
CA ALA A 183 4.99 -9.92 20.35
C ALA A 183 5.77 -10.26 21.63
N LYS A 184 7.02 -10.72 21.50
CA LYS A 184 7.90 -11.02 22.63
C LYS A 184 8.25 -9.77 23.44
N ILE A 185 8.54 -8.66 22.77
CA ILE A 185 8.84 -7.39 23.44
C ILE A 185 7.63 -6.95 24.28
N GLY A 186 6.44 -6.93 23.67
CA GLY A 186 5.22 -6.48 24.33
C GLY A 186 4.75 -7.39 25.46
N LYS A 187 4.85 -8.72 25.30
CA LYS A 187 4.28 -9.68 26.25
C LYS A 187 5.25 -10.14 27.34
N GLU A 188 6.55 -10.07 27.09
CA GLU A 188 7.56 -10.64 28.00
C GLU A 188 8.56 -9.58 28.44
N THR A 189 9.19 -8.89 27.48
CA THR A 189 10.35 -8.04 27.79
C THR A 189 9.95 -6.80 28.58
N ILE A 190 8.88 -6.11 28.17
CA ILE A 190 8.37 -4.93 28.86
C ILE A 190 7.85 -5.29 30.27
N PRO A 191 6.94 -6.28 30.45
CA PRO A 191 6.47 -6.64 31.79
C PRO A 191 7.58 -7.08 32.74
N LEU A 192 8.60 -7.78 32.23
CA LEU A 192 9.76 -8.17 33.03
C LEU A 192 10.57 -6.95 33.49
N ALA A 193 10.79 -5.98 32.60
CA ALA A 193 11.51 -4.75 32.92
C ALA A 193 10.73 -3.89 33.93
N GLU A 194 9.40 -3.77 33.76
CA GLU A 194 8.52 -3.07 34.70
C GLU A 194 8.54 -3.71 36.08
N LYS A 195 8.44 -5.05 36.15
CA LYS A 195 8.53 -5.78 37.41
C LYS A 195 9.86 -5.50 38.13
N LYS A 196 10.98 -5.60 37.40
CA LYS A 196 12.32 -5.33 37.96
C LYS A 196 12.46 -3.88 38.43
N MET A 197 11.88 -2.92 37.71
CA MET A 197 11.88 -1.52 38.11
C MET A 197 11.12 -1.31 39.42
N ASN A 198 9.96 -1.96 39.57
CA ASN A 198 9.19 -1.89 40.81
C ASN A 198 9.95 -2.50 42.00
N GLU A 199 10.58 -3.66 41.81
CA GLU A 199 11.43 -4.31 42.84
C GLU A 199 12.57 -3.37 43.28
N LEU A 200 13.25 -2.71 42.34
CA LEU A 200 14.32 -1.75 42.65
C LEU A 200 13.82 -0.49 43.37
N ASN A 201 12.62 -0.01 43.02
CA ASN A 201 12.01 1.12 43.71
C ASN A 201 11.64 0.75 45.15
N GLU A 202 11.08 -0.44 45.38
CA GLU A 202 10.79 -0.94 46.73
C GLU A 202 12.07 -1.08 47.57
N GLU A 203 13.17 -1.59 47.00
CA GLU A 203 14.46 -1.64 47.67
C GLU A 203 15.01 -0.23 48.00
N LEU A 204 14.82 0.73 47.09
CA LEU A 204 15.26 2.11 47.29
C LEU A 204 14.47 2.79 48.41
N ASP A 205 13.16 2.59 48.45
CA ASP A 205 12.27 3.12 49.49
C ASP A 205 12.64 2.54 50.86
N GLN A 206 12.88 1.24 50.94
CA GLN A 206 13.34 0.59 52.18
C GLN A 206 14.68 1.16 52.66
N LYS A 207 15.65 1.37 51.76
CA LYS A 207 16.95 1.96 52.12
C LYS A 207 16.84 3.42 52.52
N SER A 208 15.96 4.17 51.87
CA SER A 208 15.72 5.58 52.19
C SER A 208 15.11 5.71 53.58
N GLN A 209 14.08 4.91 53.90
CA GLN A 209 13.49 4.87 55.23
C GLN A 209 14.54 4.49 56.30
N ALA A 210 15.37 3.48 56.06
CA ALA A 210 16.40 3.07 57.01
C ALA A 210 17.46 4.18 57.25
N LEU A 211 17.76 4.98 56.22
CA LEU A 211 18.65 6.13 56.35
C LEU A 211 18.00 7.24 57.19
N ASP A 212 16.74 7.57 56.92
CA ASP A 212 15.98 8.57 57.68
C ASP A 212 15.88 8.18 59.15
N ASP A 213 15.58 6.92 59.47
CA ASP A 213 15.55 6.39 60.84
C ASP A 213 16.92 6.55 61.53
N THR A 214 18.01 6.36 60.79
CA THR A 214 19.39 6.53 61.31
C THR A 214 19.70 8.00 61.59
N LEU A 215 19.28 8.90 60.69
CA LEU A 215 19.44 10.35 60.87
C LEU A 215 18.63 10.85 62.06
N GLU A 216 17.38 10.41 62.21
CA GLU A 216 16.54 10.75 63.36
C GLU A 216 17.20 10.29 64.68
N ARG A 217 17.73 9.08 64.70
CA ARG A 217 18.45 8.55 65.86
C ARG A 217 19.70 9.36 66.19
N LEU A 218 20.50 9.73 65.19
CA LEU A 218 21.69 10.57 65.40
C LEU A 218 21.32 11.97 65.92
N LEU A 219 20.29 12.60 65.35
CA LEU A 219 19.78 13.88 65.84
C LEU A 219 19.32 13.79 67.29
N ALA A 220 18.62 12.72 67.66
CA ALA A 220 18.23 12.47 69.04
C ALA A 220 19.44 12.37 69.98
N TYR A 221 20.49 11.62 69.60
CA TYR A 221 21.74 11.53 70.36
C TYR A 221 22.43 12.89 70.53
N VAL A 222 22.55 13.67 69.45
CA VAL A 222 23.17 15.00 69.47
C VAL A 222 22.40 15.95 70.37
N ASN A 223 21.06 15.97 70.25
CA ASN A 223 20.19 16.79 71.09
C ASN A 223 20.33 16.41 72.56
N GLN A 224 20.34 15.11 72.88
CA GLN A 224 20.53 14.63 74.24
C GLN A 224 21.88 15.08 74.81
N ALA A 225 22.97 14.90 74.04
CA ALA A 225 24.31 15.35 74.45
C ALA A 225 24.38 16.88 74.69
N GLN A 226 23.70 17.67 73.86
CA GLN A 226 23.61 19.12 74.06
C GLN A 226 22.85 19.51 75.33
N VAL A 227 21.76 18.79 75.65
CA VAL A 227 21.00 19.00 76.90
C VAL A 227 21.86 18.65 78.12
N THR A 228 22.59 17.53 78.09
CA THR A 228 23.52 17.14 79.16
C THR A 228 24.62 18.20 79.34
N TYR A 229 25.27 18.62 78.26
CA TYR A 229 26.30 19.67 78.33
C TYR A 229 25.80 20.99 78.94
N ARG A 230 24.59 21.43 78.57
CA ARG A 230 23.97 22.64 79.15
C ARG A 230 23.64 22.50 80.63
N THR A 231 23.20 21.32 81.07
CA THR A 231 22.84 21.07 82.47
C THR A 231 24.08 21.00 83.37
N ASP A 232 25.17 20.40 82.90
CA ASP A 232 26.46 20.34 83.59
C ASP A 232 27.11 21.73 83.74
N LEU A 233 27.04 22.58 82.71
CA LEU A 233 27.48 23.99 82.80
C LEU A 233 26.61 24.83 83.74
N GLY A 234 25.30 24.57 83.77
CA GLY A 234 24.37 25.25 84.68
C GLY A 234 24.65 24.95 86.15
N HIS A 235 25.07 23.72 86.49
CA HIS A 235 25.40 23.31 87.86
C HIS A 235 26.74 23.89 88.37
N HIS A 236 27.67 24.26 87.48
CA HIS A 236 28.90 24.96 87.87
C HIS A 236 28.69 26.44 88.16
N THR A 237 27.64 27.09 87.62
CA THR A 237 27.34 28.50 87.88
C THR A 237 26.44 28.77 89.08
N THR A 238 25.66 27.79 89.55
CA THR A 238 24.74 27.96 90.69
C THR A 238 25.35 27.67 92.06
N HIS A 239 26.56 27.11 92.14
CA HIS A 239 27.26 26.91 93.42
C HIS A 239 28.12 28.10 93.88
N ALA A 240 28.16 29.21 93.13
CA ALA A 240 28.98 30.39 93.47
C ALA A 240 28.21 31.52 94.19
N VAL A 241 26.93 31.34 94.54
CA VAL A 241 26.17 32.37 95.26
C VAL A 241 25.57 31.77 96.53
N CYS A 242 25.98 32.37 97.66
CA CYS A 242 25.42 32.27 99.02
C CYS A 242 26.25 31.45 100.02
N VAL A 243 27.20 32.12 100.69
CA VAL A 243 27.26 32.13 102.17
C VAL A 243 27.57 33.56 102.61
N THR A 244 26.58 34.18 103.25
CA THR A 244 26.66 35.43 104.01
C THR A 244 27.48 35.25 105.28
N CYS A 245 28.35 36.21 105.61
CA CYS A 245 28.70 36.51 107.00
C CYS A 245 28.51 38.01 107.24
N GLU A 246 27.44 38.32 107.95
CA GLU A 246 27.27 39.55 108.72
C GLU A 246 28.32 39.60 109.85
N GLY A 247 28.79 40.79 110.20
CA GLY A 247 29.78 41.00 111.25
C GLY A 247 30.17 42.47 111.42
N ASP A 248 29.24 43.22 112.03
CA ASP A 248 29.40 44.36 112.94
C ASP A 248 30.68 45.22 112.89
N TYR A 249 30.49 46.51 112.55
CA TYR A 249 31.46 47.58 112.72
C TYR A 249 31.12 48.35 114.01
N GLU A 250 31.79 48.05 115.12
CA GLU A 250 31.88 48.91 116.30
C GLU A 250 33.31 49.43 116.49
N MET A 251 33.39 50.69 116.92
CA MET A 251 34.57 51.53 117.00
C MET A 251 35.58 51.10 118.08
N ASN A 252 36.87 51.41 117.89
CA ASN A 252 37.60 52.25 118.84
C ASN A 252 38.99 52.72 118.38
N GLU A 253 39.32 53.91 118.89
CA GLU A 253 40.48 54.78 118.71
C GLU A 253 41.82 54.25 119.21
N THR A 254 42.86 55.07 118.95
CA THR A 254 44.24 55.20 119.48
C THR A 254 45.30 54.75 118.47
N THR A 255 46.24 55.58 118.00
CA THR A 255 46.89 56.80 118.55
C THR A 255 47.42 57.67 117.40
#